data_AF-A0A4R9BMF3-F1
#
_entry.id   AF-A0A4R9BMF3-F1
#
_cell.length_a   1.000
_cell.length_b   1.000
_cell.length_c   1.000
_cell.angle_alpha   90.00
_cell.angle_beta   90.00
_cell.angle_gamma   90.00
#
_symmetry.space_group_name_H-M   'P 1'
#
loop_
_entity.id
_entity.type
_entity.pdbx_description
1 polymer ?
#
loop_
_entity_poly.entity_id
_entity_poly.type
_entity_poly.pdbx_seq_one_letter_code
_entity_poly.pdbx_strand_id
1 'polypeptide(L)'
;MDTAAVALIAAGIPALGAAVTYAAAEFVKSAHARRERVAQAVSRVQDALERVPVVEARPVIVRMYSRPDIEIASSAMRLFAVLPRKDKPMVFWLALQSDALARADRTERVRVAAATNSRLLFWHSDRRRARRWFKDNIEFDQDGNLQLVSSK
;
A
#
# COMPACT_ATOMS: atom_id res chain seq x y z
N MET A 1 -37.17 -28.71 -36.40
CA MET A 1 -36.20 -28.52 -35.30
C MET A 1 -36.78 -29.16 -34.07
N ASP A 2 -36.06 -30.11 -33.46
CA ASP A 2 -36.53 -30.79 -32.25
C ASP A 2 -36.79 -29.79 -31.12
N THR A 3 -37.97 -29.86 -30.52
CA THR A 3 -38.39 -29.05 -29.37
C THR A 3 -37.41 -29.12 -28.20
N ALA A 4 -36.69 -30.24 -28.07
CA ALA A 4 -35.62 -30.43 -27.09
C ALA A 4 -34.42 -29.49 -27.33
N ALA A 5 -34.06 -29.20 -28.59
CA ALA A 5 -32.95 -28.30 -28.92
C ALA A 5 -33.32 -26.83 -28.62
N VAL A 6 -34.57 -26.44 -28.87
CA VAL A 6 -35.08 -25.09 -28.56
C VAL A 6 -35.14 -24.86 -27.05
N ALA A 7 -35.56 -25.86 -26.27
CA ALA A 7 -35.59 -25.79 -24.81
C ALA A 7 -34.17 -25.68 -24.19
N LEU A 8 -33.19 -26.41 -24.74
CA LEU A 8 -31.79 -26.33 -24.31
C LEU A 8 -31.16 -24.97 -24.58
N ILE A 9 -31.44 -24.37 -25.74
CA ILE A 9 -30.95 -23.03 -26.08
C ILE A 9 -31.66 -21.96 -25.23
N ALA A 10 -32.97 -22.09 -25.04
CA ALA A 10 -33.76 -21.18 -24.20
C ALA A 10 -33.37 -21.24 -22.71
N ALA A 11 -32.93 -22.40 -22.20
CA ALA A 11 -32.41 -22.55 -20.84
C ALA A 11 -30.93 -22.14 -20.72
N GLY A 12 -30.14 -22.26 -21.78
CA GLY A 12 -28.71 -21.89 -21.80
C GLY A 12 -28.46 -20.39 -21.72
N ILE A 13 -29.34 -19.56 -22.30
CA ILE A 13 -29.19 -18.10 -22.30
C ILE A 13 -29.33 -17.50 -20.88
N PRO A 14 -30.36 -17.84 -20.08
CA PRO A 14 -30.46 -17.41 -18.68
C PRO A 14 -29.30 -17.92 -17.81
N ALA A 15 -28.85 -19.15 -18.01
CA ALA A 15 -27.73 -19.73 -17.25
C ALA A 15 -26.40 -18.99 -17.53
N LEU A 16 -26.13 -18.65 -18.80
CA LEU A 16 -24.99 -17.80 -19.18
C LEU A 16 -25.10 -16.39 -18.61
N GLY A 17 -26.29 -15.79 -18.69
CA GLY A 17 -26.56 -14.48 -18.08
C GLY A 17 -26.26 -14.47 -16.59
N ALA A 18 -26.78 -15.45 -15.85
CA ALA A 18 -26.53 -15.61 -14.42
C ALA A 18 -25.04 -15.84 -14.10
N ALA A 19 -24.33 -16.65 -14.90
CA ALA A 19 -22.90 -16.88 -14.73
C ALA A 19 -22.06 -15.61 -14.95
N VAL A 20 -22.40 -14.80 -15.97
CA VAL A 20 -21.75 -13.51 -16.23
C VAL A 20 -22.05 -12.51 -15.12
N THR A 21 -23.30 -12.41 -14.67
CA THR A 21 -23.68 -11.52 -13.57
C THR A 21 -23.01 -11.93 -12.26
N TYR A 22 -22.93 -13.23 -11.96
CA TYR A 22 -22.23 -13.75 -10.79
C TYR A 22 -20.72 -13.48 -10.88
N ALA A 23 -20.08 -13.75 -12.01
CA ALA A 23 -18.67 -13.45 -12.22
C ALA A 23 -18.38 -11.95 -12.09
N ALA A 24 -19.25 -11.08 -12.61
CA ALA A 24 -19.14 -9.64 -12.46
C ALA A 24 -19.34 -9.20 -10.99
N ALA A 25 -20.33 -9.74 -10.29
CA ALA A 25 -20.56 -9.45 -8.87
C ALA A 25 -19.38 -9.89 -8.00
N GLU A 26 -18.82 -11.08 -8.25
CA GLU A 26 -17.67 -11.59 -7.51
C GLU A 26 -16.41 -10.81 -7.84
N PHE A 27 -16.26 -10.33 -9.07
CA PHE A 27 -15.20 -9.40 -9.46
C PHE A 27 -15.34 -8.04 -8.75
N VAL A 28 -16.55 -7.49 -8.65
CA VAL A 28 -16.82 -6.23 -7.95
C VAL A 28 -16.58 -6.37 -6.44
N LYS A 29 -17.03 -7.49 -5.84
CA LYS A 29 -16.84 -7.81 -4.43
C LYS A 29 -15.37 -8.01 -4.09
N SER A 30 -14.64 -8.77 -4.89
CA SER A 30 -13.19 -8.95 -4.71
C SER A 30 -12.42 -7.65 -4.93
N ALA A 31 -12.85 -6.80 -5.87
CA ALA A 31 -12.27 -5.47 -6.06
C ALA A 31 -12.52 -4.54 -4.87
N HIS A 32 -13.72 -4.56 -4.29
CA HIS A 32 -14.05 -3.82 -3.06
C HIS A 32 -13.22 -4.32 -1.88
N ALA A 33 -13.20 -5.62 -1.62
CA ALA A 33 -12.42 -6.24 -0.56
C ALA A 33 -10.91 -5.94 -0.70
N ARG A 34 -10.41 -5.80 -1.93
CA ARG A 34 -9.03 -5.36 -2.18
C ARG A 34 -8.83 -3.88 -1.83
N ARG A 35 -9.75 -3.01 -2.24
CA ARG A 35 -9.68 -1.57 -1.92
C ARG A 35 -9.73 -1.34 -0.40
N GLU A 36 -10.59 -2.04 0.32
CA GLU A 36 -10.66 -2.00 1.78
C GLU A 36 -9.36 -2.49 2.42
N ARG A 37 -8.81 -3.62 1.98
CA ARG A 37 -7.52 -4.12 2.47
C ARG A 37 -6.37 -3.13 2.23
N VAL A 38 -6.36 -2.47 1.08
CA VAL A 38 -5.39 -1.41 0.79
C VAL A 38 -5.60 -0.22 1.71
N ALA A 39 -6.84 0.26 1.85
CA ALA A 39 -7.17 1.39 2.72
C ALA A 39 -6.78 1.12 4.18
N GLN A 40 -7.10 -0.07 4.69
CA GLN A 40 -6.73 -0.48 6.05
C GLN A 40 -5.22 -0.55 6.25
N ALA A 41 -4.48 -1.10 5.27
CA ALA A 41 -3.04 -1.19 5.37
C ALA A 41 -2.35 0.18 5.28
N VAL A 42 -2.89 1.10 4.47
CA VAL A 42 -2.42 2.50 4.41
C VAL A 42 -2.72 3.23 5.71
N SER A 43 -3.95 3.14 6.23
CA SER A 43 -4.33 3.76 7.50
C SER A 43 -3.42 3.32 8.64
N ARG A 44 -3.06 2.03 8.73
CA ARG A 44 -2.08 1.56 9.73
C ARG A 44 -0.71 2.21 9.60
N VAL A 45 -0.23 2.45 8.37
CA VAL A 45 1.03 3.16 8.16
C VAL A 45 0.89 4.61 8.61
N GLN A 46 -0.21 5.27 8.27
CA GLN A 46 -0.48 6.66 8.67
C GLN A 46 -0.58 6.79 10.20
N ASP A 47 -1.33 5.90 10.87
CA ASP A 47 -1.45 5.86 12.32
C ASP A 47 -0.08 5.66 13.00
N ALA A 48 0.79 4.85 12.41
CA ALA A 48 2.15 4.64 12.93
C ALA A 48 3.03 5.89 12.74
N LEU A 49 2.92 6.57 11.60
CA LEU A 49 3.62 7.83 11.32
C LEU A 49 3.16 8.97 12.24
N GLU A 50 1.86 9.09 12.49
CA GLU A 50 1.28 10.09 13.39
C GLU A 50 1.64 9.84 14.87
N ARG A 51 1.92 8.59 15.23
CA ARG A 51 2.42 8.23 16.56
C ARG A 51 3.89 8.60 16.77
N VAL A 52 4.71 8.76 15.72
CA VAL A 52 6.12 9.15 15.84
C VAL A 52 6.33 10.41 16.70
N PRO A 53 5.73 11.57 16.41
CA PRO A 53 5.93 12.76 17.23
C PRO A 53 5.46 12.59 18.68
N VAL A 54 4.39 11.82 18.90
CA VAL A 54 3.88 11.52 20.25
C VAL A 54 4.89 10.66 21.02
N VAL A 55 5.46 9.64 20.39
CA VAL A 55 6.48 8.77 20.99
C VAL A 55 7.75 9.55 21.28
N GLU A 56 8.18 10.39 20.34
CA GLU A 56 9.38 11.23 20.51
C GLU A 56 9.20 12.34 21.55
N ALA A 57 7.98 12.68 21.95
CA ALA A 57 7.71 13.59 23.07
C ALA A 57 7.85 12.94 24.45
N ARG A 58 7.95 11.61 24.53
CA ARG A 58 8.00 10.85 25.80
C ARG A 58 9.42 10.73 26.36
N PRO A 59 9.56 10.41 27.67
CA PRO A 59 10.85 10.08 28.26
C PRO A 59 11.55 8.91 27.54
N VAL A 60 12.88 8.92 27.54
CA VAL A 60 13.73 7.95 26.80
C VAL A 60 13.36 6.49 27.10
N ILE A 61 13.08 6.16 28.36
CA ILE A 61 12.72 4.81 28.80
C ILE A 61 11.43 4.33 28.11
N VAL A 62 10.41 5.19 28.05
CA VAL A 62 9.12 4.86 27.42
C VAL A 62 9.25 4.72 25.90
N ARG A 63 10.13 5.53 25.29
CA ARG A 63 10.42 5.47 23.86
C ARG A 63 11.08 4.16 23.46
N MET A 64 11.94 3.58 24.30
CA MET A 64 12.65 2.33 23.99
C MET A 64 11.71 1.17 23.65
N TYR A 65 10.52 1.14 24.25
CA TYR A 65 9.50 0.12 24.02
C TYR A 65 8.50 0.46 22.89
N SER A 66 8.54 1.70 22.39
CA SER A 66 7.67 2.17 21.30
C SER A 66 8.45 2.22 20.00
N ARG A 67 8.22 1.27 19.08
CA ARG A 67 8.96 1.14 17.81
C ARG A 67 8.07 1.39 16.59
N PRO A 68 7.68 2.65 16.31
CA PRO A 68 6.83 2.98 15.16
C PRO A 68 7.51 2.63 13.82
N ASP A 69 8.84 2.63 13.77
CA ASP A 69 9.64 2.14 12.63
C ASP A 69 9.28 0.70 12.23
N ILE A 70 9.15 -0.20 13.19
CA ILE A 70 8.80 -1.61 12.96
C ILE A 70 7.34 -1.75 12.52
N GLU A 71 6.43 -0.95 13.08
CA GLU A 71 5.03 -0.92 12.67
C GLU A 71 4.87 -0.45 11.21
N ILE A 72 5.63 0.58 10.80
CA ILE A 72 5.65 1.08 9.42
C ILE A 72 6.20 -0.01 8.49
N ALA A 73 7.34 -0.62 8.83
CA ALA A 73 7.97 -1.67 8.01
C ALA A 73 7.03 -2.87 7.81
N SER A 74 6.45 -3.38 8.90
CA SER A 74 5.52 -4.53 8.84
C SER A 74 4.23 -4.20 8.09
N SER A 75 3.70 -2.98 8.22
CA SER A 75 2.52 -2.53 7.47
C SER A 75 2.82 -2.33 5.98
N ALA A 76 4.03 -1.85 5.63
CA ALA A 76 4.51 -1.79 4.26
C ALA A 76 4.60 -3.19 3.62
N MET A 77 5.07 -4.21 4.35
CA MET A 77 5.07 -5.58 3.85
C MET A 77 3.66 -6.11 3.57
N ARG A 78 2.67 -5.77 4.40
CA ARG A 78 1.26 -6.10 4.12
C ARG A 78 0.74 -5.41 2.87
N LEU A 79 1.14 -4.15 2.63
CA LEU A 79 0.81 -3.42 1.40
C LEU A 79 1.35 -4.13 0.15
N PHE A 80 2.54 -4.77 0.22
CA PHE A 80 3.12 -5.51 -0.90
C PHE A 80 2.20 -6.60 -1.46
N ALA A 81 1.48 -7.30 -0.58
CA ALA A 81 0.58 -8.40 -0.94
C ALA A 81 -0.71 -7.92 -1.61
N VAL A 82 -1.20 -6.72 -1.26
CA VAL A 82 -2.51 -6.24 -1.69
C VAL A 82 -2.43 -5.21 -2.81
N LEU A 83 -1.33 -4.47 -2.93
CA LEU A 83 -1.16 -3.45 -3.96
C LEU A 83 -0.96 -4.04 -5.36
N PRO A 84 -1.45 -3.37 -6.42
CA PRO A 84 -1.14 -3.78 -7.78
C PRO A 84 0.35 -3.59 -8.05
N ARG A 85 0.92 -4.39 -8.96
CA ARG A 85 2.36 -4.32 -9.32
C ARG A 85 2.85 -2.91 -9.62
N LYS A 86 2.01 -2.08 -10.25
CA LYS A 86 2.30 -0.68 -10.60
C LYS A 86 2.54 0.24 -9.38
N ASP A 87 2.02 -0.12 -8.21
CA ASP A 87 2.15 0.64 -6.96
C ASP A 87 3.23 0.07 -6.02
N LYS A 88 3.86 -1.06 -6.37
CA LYS A 88 4.89 -1.69 -5.52
C LYS A 88 6.13 -0.82 -5.23
N PRO A 89 6.59 0.10 -6.11
CA PRO A 89 7.66 1.03 -5.76
C PRO A 89 7.41 1.80 -4.46
N MET A 90 6.15 2.21 -4.19
CA MET A 90 5.79 2.88 -2.93
C MET A 90 6.12 2.03 -1.70
N VAL A 91 5.96 0.71 -1.78
CA VAL A 91 6.23 -0.20 -0.66
C VAL A 91 7.71 -0.26 -0.34
N PHE A 92 8.56 -0.34 -1.36
CA PHE A 92 10.02 -0.32 -1.18
C PHE A 92 10.46 1.03 -0.61
N TRP A 93 9.91 2.12 -1.12
CA TRP A 93 10.17 3.45 -0.57
C TRP A 93 9.75 3.57 0.90
N LEU A 94 8.58 3.03 1.30
CA LEU A 94 8.16 3.00 2.71
C LEU A 94 9.11 2.18 3.59
N ALA A 95 9.63 1.06 3.08
CA ALA A 95 10.62 0.27 3.80
C ALA A 95 11.92 1.07 4.00
N LEU A 96 12.38 1.82 2.98
CA LEU A 96 13.53 2.71 3.11
C LEU A 96 13.27 3.84 4.13
N GLN A 97 12.07 4.43 4.13
CA GLN A 97 11.71 5.44 5.15
C GLN A 97 11.67 4.84 6.56
N SER A 98 11.26 3.57 6.71
CA SER A 98 11.26 2.90 8.02
C SER A 98 12.68 2.67 8.57
N ASP A 99 13.64 2.32 7.70
CA ASP A 99 15.06 2.23 8.08
C ASP A 99 15.65 3.61 8.37
N ALA A 100 15.30 4.63 7.58
CA ALA A 100 15.70 6.01 7.86
C ALA A 100 15.20 6.50 9.23
N LEU A 101 13.94 6.21 9.59
CA LEU A 101 13.38 6.48 10.92
C LEU A 101 14.14 5.75 12.03
N ALA A 102 14.54 4.49 11.81
CA ALA A 102 15.27 3.73 12.81
C ALA A 102 16.63 4.35 13.15
N ARG A 103 17.33 4.92 12.15
CA ARG A 103 18.68 5.50 12.28
C ARG A 103 18.69 6.99 12.62
N ALA A 104 17.61 7.70 12.32
CA ALA A 104 17.48 9.15 12.52
C ALA A 104 17.46 9.57 13.99
N ASP A 105 17.89 10.79 14.27
CA ASP A 105 17.71 11.46 15.57
C ASP A 105 16.24 11.87 15.79
N ARG A 106 15.94 12.42 16.98
CA ARG A 106 14.57 12.81 17.37
C ARG A 106 13.90 13.77 16.38
N THR A 107 14.61 14.83 15.99
CA THR A 107 14.05 15.88 15.13
C THR A 107 13.88 15.35 13.71
N GLU A 108 14.88 14.62 13.24
CA GLU A 108 14.89 14.01 11.93
C GLU A 108 13.79 12.95 11.80
N ARG A 109 13.52 12.17 12.85
CA ARG A 109 12.42 11.20 12.86
C ARG A 109 11.07 11.85 12.63
N VAL A 110 10.79 12.97 13.31
CA VAL A 110 9.53 13.71 13.12
C VAL A 110 9.45 14.26 11.70
N ARG A 111 10.55 14.80 11.17
CA ARG A 111 10.64 15.30 9.80
C ARG A 111 10.38 14.22 8.76
N VAL A 112 11.05 13.08 8.88
CA VAL A 112 10.87 11.91 8.00
C VAL A 112 9.44 11.39 8.10
N ALA A 113 8.87 11.29 9.30
CA ALA A 113 7.50 10.83 9.47
C ALA A 113 6.48 11.76 8.79
N ALA A 114 6.63 13.08 8.95
CA ALA A 114 5.77 14.08 8.31
C ALA A 114 5.92 14.07 6.78
N ALA A 115 7.15 14.03 6.27
CA ALA A 115 7.43 13.91 4.84
C ALA A 115 6.84 12.62 4.26
N THR A 116 6.94 11.53 5.03
CA THR A 116 6.42 10.22 4.62
C THR A 116 4.89 10.25 4.52
N ASN A 117 4.21 10.79 5.54
CA ASN A 117 2.76 10.92 5.54
C ASN A 117 2.25 11.83 4.42
N SER A 118 2.89 12.98 4.20
CA SER A 118 2.57 13.89 3.09
C SER A 118 2.66 13.19 1.73
N ARG A 119 3.70 12.38 1.51
CA ARG A 119 3.88 11.63 0.27
C ARG A 119 2.84 10.49 0.11
N LEU A 120 2.41 9.85 1.20
CA LEU A 120 1.30 8.89 1.17
C LEU A 120 -0.02 9.56 0.80
N LEU A 121 -0.30 10.74 1.36
CA LEU A 121 -1.47 11.54 0.98
C LEU A 121 -1.42 11.94 -0.49
N PHE A 122 -0.25 12.35 -0.99
CA PHE A 122 -0.04 12.63 -2.42
C PHE A 122 -0.28 11.40 -3.31
N TRP A 123 0.14 10.21 -2.88
CA TRP A 123 -0.19 8.98 -3.59
C TRP A 123 -1.70 8.69 -3.60
N HIS A 124 -2.40 8.98 -2.50
CA HIS A 124 -3.83 8.79 -2.44
C HIS A 124 -4.60 9.74 -3.38
N SER A 125 -4.15 10.99 -3.50
CA SER A 125 -4.79 12.00 -4.36
C SER A 125 -4.44 11.86 -5.85
N ASP A 126 -3.18 11.64 -6.20
CA ASP A 126 -2.71 11.43 -7.58
C ASP A 126 -1.76 10.24 -7.69
N ARG A 127 -2.35 9.04 -7.76
CA ARG A 127 -1.60 7.80 -7.95
C ARG A 127 -0.71 7.82 -9.19
N ARG A 128 -1.10 8.49 -10.29
CA ARG A 128 -0.32 8.44 -11.53
C ARG A 128 0.98 9.22 -11.39
N ARG A 129 0.91 10.45 -10.86
CA ARG A 129 2.11 11.27 -10.61
C ARG A 129 2.97 10.67 -9.49
N ALA A 130 2.35 10.20 -8.40
CA ALA A 130 3.08 9.57 -7.30
C ALA A 130 3.84 8.31 -7.73
N ARG A 131 3.24 7.44 -8.55
CA ARG A 131 3.93 6.25 -9.08
C ARG A 131 5.19 6.59 -9.86
N ARG A 132 5.16 7.65 -10.69
CA ARG A 132 6.36 8.09 -11.41
C ARG A 132 7.42 8.55 -10.42
N TRP A 133 7.03 9.44 -9.51
CA TRP A 133 7.94 9.91 -8.48
C TRP A 133 8.60 8.77 -7.68
N PHE A 134 7.84 7.77 -7.21
CA PHE A 134 8.43 6.65 -6.47
C PHE A 134 9.39 5.81 -7.31
N LYS A 135 9.14 5.65 -8.61
CA LYS A 135 10.06 4.94 -9.49
C LYS A 135 11.35 5.73 -9.69
N ASP A 136 11.22 7.05 -9.85
CA ASP A 136 12.36 7.93 -10.13
C ASP A 136 13.22 8.19 -8.88
N ASN A 137 12.73 7.83 -7.68
CA ASN A 137 13.39 8.08 -6.39
C ASN A 137 13.86 6.80 -5.68
N ILE A 138 13.80 5.65 -6.36
CA ILE A 138 14.31 4.38 -5.85
C ILE A 138 15.27 3.80 -6.88
N GLU A 139 16.50 3.54 -6.45
CA GLU A 139 17.53 2.94 -7.27
C GLU A 139 18.08 1.68 -6.59
N PHE A 140 18.60 0.76 -7.39
CA PHE A 140 19.40 -0.35 -6.89
C PHE A 140 20.87 0.05 -7.02
N ASP A 141 21.60 -0.02 -5.91
CA ASP A 141 23.05 0.16 -5.96
C ASP A 141 23.73 -1.00 -6.70
N GLN A 142 25.06 -0.90 -6.87
CA GLN A 142 25.87 -1.92 -7.56
C GLN A 142 25.84 -3.28 -6.87
N ASP A 143 25.52 -3.30 -5.57
CA ASP A 143 25.41 -4.51 -4.75
C ASP A 143 23.98 -5.08 -4.73
N GLY A 144 23.05 -4.45 -5.44
CA GLY A 144 21.64 -4.85 -5.52
C GLY A 144 20.81 -4.42 -4.32
N ASN A 145 21.29 -3.52 -3.46
CA ASN A 145 20.50 -2.95 -2.37
C ASN A 145 19.64 -1.78 -2.88
N LEU A 146 18.45 -1.67 -2.30
CA LEU A 146 17.56 -0.55 -2.55
C LEU A 146 18.08 0.70 -1.83
N GLN A 147 18.18 1.80 -2.56
CA GLN A 147 18.54 3.11 -2.01
C GLN A 147 17.61 4.20 -2.55
N LEU A 148 17.50 5.30 -1.80
CA LEU A 148 16.83 6.51 -2.28
C LEU A 148 17.78 7.26 -3.21
N VAL A 149 17.27 7.69 -4.36
CA VAL A 149 18.03 8.62 -5.21
C VAL A 149 18.21 9.91 -4.43
N SER A 150 19.44 10.24 -4.05
CA SER A 150 19.76 11.51 -3.38
C SER A 150 19.35 12.64 -4.32
N SER A 151 18.33 13.41 -3.96
CA SER A 151 17.98 14.60 -4.74
C SER A 151 19.11 15.60 -4.57
N LYS A 152 19.89 15.81 -5.63
CA LYS A 152 20.85 16.92 -5.73
C LYS A 152 20.15 18.26 -5.55
#